data_AF-A0AAU5WIH5-F1
#
_entry.id   AF-A0AAU5WIH5-F1
#
_cell.length_a   1.000
_cell.length_b   1.000
_cell.length_c   1.000
_cell.angle_alpha   90.00
_cell.angle_beta   90.00
_cell.angle_gamma   90.00
#
_symmetry.space_group_name_H-M   'P 1'
#
loop_
_entity.id
_entity.type
_entity.pdbx_description
1 polymer ?
#
loop_
_entity_poly.entity_id
_entity_poly.type
_entity_poly.pdbx_seq_one_letter_code
_entity_poly.pdbx_strand_id
1 'polypeptide(L)' 'MYDSIVRTVVPLIVGVLVGQAARIGLDLDATAVTAVVTPAVTAVYYAAARWIETRYPAAGRVLLSLGLARGVPAYVSPR' A
#
# COMPACT_ATOMS: atom_id res chain seq x y z
N MET A 1 5.97 -4.96 -10.38
CA MET A 1 7.23 -5.35 -9.74
C MET A 1 7.58 -4.44 -8.57
N TYR A 2 7.69 -3.11 -8.76
CA TYR A 2 7.87 -2.15 -7.65
C TYR A 2 6.79 -2.27 -6.57
N ASP A 3 5.54 -2.47 -6.97
CA ASP A 3 4.42 -2.60 -6.03
C ASP A 3 4.53 -3.84 -5.12
N SER A 4 4.92 -4.98 -5.68
CA SER A 4 5.17 -6.20 -4.91
C SER A 4 6.35 -6.04 -3.94
N ILE A 5 7.38 -5.29 -4.34
CA ILE A 5 8.54 -4.96 -3.49
C ILE A 5 8.10 -4.05 -2.33
N VAL A 6 7.33 -2.99 -2.60
CA VAL A 6 6.87 -2.06 -1.55
C VAL A 6 5.93 -2.78 -0.57
N ARG A 7 5.01 -3.63 -1.07
CA ARG A 7 4.09 -4.43 -0.23
C ARG A 7 4.77 -5.52 0.60
N THR A 8 6.05 -5.83 0.35
CA THR A 8 6.84 -6.76 1.18
C THR A 8 7.82 -6.03 2.08
N VAL A 9 8.52 -5.02 1.56
CA VAL A 9 9.53 -4.26 2.29
C VAL A 9 8.91 -3.35 3.35
N VAL A 10 7.78 -2.71 3.07
CA VAL A 10 7.13 -1.79 4.03
C VAL A 10 6.65 -2.54 5.28
N PRO A 11 5.89 -3.65 5.19
CA PRO A 11 5.51 -4.40 6.38
C PRO A 11 6.71 -4.92 7.18
N LEU A 12 7.80 -5.33 6.52
CA LEU A 12 9.03 -5.75 7.17
C LEU A 12 9.68 -4.62 7.97
N ILE A 13 9.84 -3.44 7.37
CA ILE A 13 10.40 -2.27 8.06
C ILE A 13 9.52 -1.87 9.24
N VAL A 14 8.20 -1.82 9.06
CA VAL A 14 7.25 -1.49 10.13
C VAL A 14 7.36 -2.49 11.28
N GLY A 15 7.44 -3.80 10.99
CA GLY A 15 7.64 -4.82 12.01
C GLY A 15 8.94 -4.63 12.80
N VAL A 16 10.04 -4.28 12.13
CA VAL A 16 11.32 -3.98 12.79
C VAL A 16 11.21 -2.74 13.69
N LEU A 17 10.57 -1.67 13.21
CA LEU A 17 10.37 -0.44 13.99
C LEU A 17 9.50 -0.69 15.23
N VAL A 18 8.41 -1.44 15.09
CA VAL A 18 7.53 -1.83 16.19
C VAL A 18 8.28 -2.71 17.20
N GLY A 19 9.05 -3.68 16.73
CA GLY A 19 9.88 -4.52 17.59
C GLY A 19 10.96 -3.73 18.34
N GLN A 20 11.57 -2.74 17.69
CA GLN A 20 12.52 -1.84 18.34
C GLN A 20 11.85 -0.90 19.35
N ALA A 21 10.66 -0.40 19.04
CA ALA A 21 9.87 0.41 19.96
C ALA A 21 9.49 -0.39 21.23
N ALA A 22 9.11 -1.66 21.09
CA ALA A 22 8.89 -2.53 22.24
C ALA A 22 10.15 -2.72 23.10
N ARG A 23 11.34 -2.80 22.48
CA ARG A 23 12.63 -2.95 23.20
C ARG A 23 13.02 -1.73 24.04
N ILE A 24 12.57 -0.53 23.68
CA ILE A 24 12.82 0.71 24.44
C ILE A 24 11.76 0.96 25.53
N GLY A 25 10.90 -0.03 25.80
CA GLY A 25 9.91 0.04 26.88
C GLY A 25 8.61 0.76 26.51
N LEU A 26 8.35 1.02 25.23
CA LEU A 26 7.03 1.44 24.79
C LEU A 26 6.08 0.25 24.89
N ASP A 27 5.09 0.35 25.76
CA ASP A 27 4.00 -0.63 25.84
C ASP A 27 3.12 -0.47 24.61
N LEU A 28 3.35 -1.32 23.63
CA LEU A 28 2.62 -1.36 22.38
C LEU A 28 1.57 -2.45 22.49
N ASP A 29 0.37 -2.06 22.92
CA ASP A 29 -0.80 -2.92 22.89
C ASP A 29 -1.00 -3.46 21.46
N ALA A 30 -1.02 -4.79 21.32
CA ALA A 30 -1.12 -5.45 20.02
C ALA A 30 -2.40 -5.04 19.28
N THR A 31 -3.47 -4.76 20.03
CA THR A 31 -4.76 -4.28 19.50
C THR A 31 -4.61 -2.87 18.93
N ALA A 32 -3.98 -1.95 19.67
CA ALA A 32 -3.69 -0.61 19.19
C ALA A 32 -2.76 -0.60 17.97
N VAL A 33 -1.72 -1.45 17.95
CA VAL A 33 -0.83 -1.59 16.78
C VAL A 33 -1.61 -2.06 15.56
N THR A 34 -2.41 -3.12 15.68
CA THR A 34 -3.19 -3.61 14.54
C THR A 34 -4.28 -2.64 14.10
N ALA A 35 -4.96 -1.98 15.04
CA ALA A 35 -6.06 -1.05 14.76
C ALA A 35 -5.61 0.33 14.25
N VAL A 36 -4.38 0.76 14.56
CA VAL A 36 -3.89 2.11 14.19
C VAL A 36 -2.74 2.04 13.20
N VAL A 37 -1.71 1.23 13.46
CA VAL A 37 -0.52 1.18 12.60
C VAL A 37 -0.87 0.57 11.25
N THR A 38 -1.67 -0.50 11.21
CA THR A 38 -2.08 -1.12 9.94
C THR A 38 -2.83 -0.15 9.02
N PRO A 39 -3.93 0.51 9.44
CA PRO A 39 -4.62 1.46 8.57
C PRO A 39 -3.80 2.72 8.29
N ALA A 40 -2.99 3.21 9.23
CA ALA A 40 -2.12 4.36 8.99
C ALA A 40 -1.08 4.08 7.91
N VAL A 41 -0.37 2.95 8.01
CA VAL A 41 0.61 2.53 7.00
C VAL A 41 -0.08 2.26 5.66
N THR A 42 -1.26 1.65 5.68
CA THR A 42 -2.06 1.40 4.46
C THR A 42 -2.46 2.71 3.78
N ALA A 43 -2.93 3.69 4.55
CA ALA A 43 -3.32 5.00 4.06
C ALA A 43 -2.11 5.74 3.45
N VAL A 44 -0.97 5.74 4.13
CA VAL A 44 0.29 6.32 3.62
C VAL A 44 0.72 5.64 2.32
N TYR A 45 0.63 4.30 2.25
CA TYR A 45 0.97 3.54 1.05
C TYR A 45 0.12 3.94 -0.15
N TYR A 46 -1.21 3.96 0.00
CA TYR A 46 -2.09 4.34 -1.11
C TYR A 46 -2.01 5.84 -1.45
N ALA A 47 -1.83 6.71 -0.45
CA ALA A 47 -1.65 8.14 -0.66
C ALA A 47 -0.37 8.44 -1.45
N ALA A 48 0.74 7.78 -1.11
CA ALA A 48 2.00 7.91 -1.84
C ALA A 48 1.86 7.41 -3.29
N ALA A 49 1.22 6.25 -3.48
CA ALA A 49 0.95 5.72 -4.81
C ALA A 49 0.12 6.71 -5.65
N ARG A 50 -0.95 7.27 -5.07
CA ARG A 50 -1.83 8.24 -5.72
C ARG A 50 -1.12 9.56 -6.03
N TRP A 51 -0.24 10.00 -5.13
CA TRP A 51 0.56 11.22 -5.32
C TRP A 51 1.56 11.07 -6.47
N ILE A 52 2.24 9.90 -6.54
CA ILE A 52 3.15 9.56 -7.64
C ILE A 52 2.41 9.52 -8.98
N GLU A 53 1.21 8.90 -9.03
CA GLU A 53 0.36 8.92 -10.23
C GLU A 53 0.00 10.33 -10.67
N THR A 54 -0.33 11.21 -9.71
CA THR A 54 -0.73 12.60 -9.99
C THR A 54 0.43 13.42 -10.55
N ARG A 55 1.66 13.18 -10.06
CA ARG A 55 2.86 13.90 -10.49
C ARG A 55 3.44 13.37 -11.81
N TYR A 56 3.23 12.08 -12.10
CA TYR A 56 3.76 11.39 -13.28
C TYR A 56 2.67 10.55 -13.97
N PRO A 57 1.84 11.13 -14.86
CA PRO A 57 0.77 10.41 -15.54
C PRO A 57 1.26 9.26 -16.43
N ALA A 58 2.52 9.32 -16.90
CA ALA A 58 3.17 8.21 -17.60
C ALA A 58 3.45 7.00 -16.70
N ALA A 59 3.67 7.20 -15.39
CA ALA A 59 3.76 6.12 -14.41
C ALA A 59 2.40 5.43 -14.19
N GLY A 60 1.30 6.16 -14.40
CA GLY A 60 -0.05 5.59 -14.44
C GLY A 60 -0.20 4.50 -15.52
N ARG A 61 0.47 4.63 -16.68
CA ARG A 61 0.51 3.56 -17.71
C ARG A 61 1.33 2.34 -17.29
N VAL A 62 2.41 2.55 -16.52
CA VAL A 62 3.20 1.44 -15.95
C VAL A 62 2.41 0.72 -14.87
N LEU A 63 1.70 1.45 -14.01
CA LEU A 63 0.76 0.91 -13.02
C LEU A 63 -0.42 0.17 -13.68
N LEU A 64 -0.95 0.70 -14.79
CA LEU A 64 -1.94 0.06 -15.66
C LEU A 64 -1.42 -1.25 -16.28
N SER A 65 -0.21 -1.24 -16.85
CA SER A 65 0.42 -2.42 -17.45
C SER A 65 0.77 -3.53 -16.45
N LEU A 66 0.83 -3.18 -15.15
CA LEU A 66 1.07 -4.09 -14.04
C LEU A 66 -0.22 -4.70 -13.44
N GLY A 67 -1.38 -4.50 -14.09
CA GLY A 67 -2.64 -5.19 -13.75
C GLY A 67 -3.54 -4.47 -12.74
N LEU A 68 -3.29 -3.19 -12.45
CA LEU A 68 -4.10 -2.40 -11.50
C LEU A 68 -5.32 -1.69 -12.10
N ALA A 69 -5.50 -1.67 -13.42
CA ALA A 69 -6.83 -1.45 -13.99
C ALA A 69 -7.29 -2.71 -14.72
N ARG A 70 -8.28 -3.37 -14.12
CA ARG A 70 -9.15 -4.27 -14.88
C ARG A 70 -9.77 -3.45 -16.00
N GLY A 71 -9.55 -3.90 -17.23
CA GLY A 71 -10.09 -3.30 -18.43
C GLY A 71 -11.59 -3.08 -18.33
N VAL A 72 -12.04 -2.02 -19.01
CA VAL A 72 -13.43 -1.58 -19.13
C VAL A 72 -14.36 -2.77 -19.39
N PRO A 73 -15.42 -2.98 -18.59
CA PRO A 73 -16.36 -4.06 -18.84
C PRO A 73 -17.01 -3.88 -20.23
N ALA A 74 -16.91 -4.91 -21.06
CA ALA A 74 -17.57 -4.94 -22.36
C ALA A 74 -19.05 -5.25 -22.17
N TYR A 75 -19.91 -4.26 -22.41
CA TYR A 75 -21.35 -4.47 -22.45
C TYR A 75 -21.71 -5.18 -23.76
N VAL A 76 -22.02 -6.47 -23.66
CA VAL A 76 -22.69 -7.18 -24.74
C VAL A 76 -24.14 -6.71 -24.78
N SER A 77 -24.53 -6.04 -25.86
CA SER A 77 -25.93 -5.70 -26.13
C SER A 77 -26.70 -7.00 -26.38
N PRO A 78 -27.77 -7.29 -25.62
CA PRO A 78 -28.63 -8.43 -25.92
C PRO A 78 -29.26 -8.20 -27.31
N ARG A 79 -29.19 -9.21 -28.18
CA ARG A 79 -29.98 -9.26 -29.42
C ARG A 79 -31.28 -9.99 -29.16
#